data_AF-A0A844Q3V7-F1
#
_entry.id   AF-A0A844Q3V7-F1
#
_cell.length_a   1.000
_cell.length_b   1.000
_cell.length_c   1.000
_cell.angle_alpha   90.00
_cell.angle_beta   90.00
_cell.angle_gamma   90.00
#
_symmetry.space_group_name_H-M   'P 1'
#
loop_
_entity.id
_entity.type
_entity.pdbx_description
1 polymer ?
#
loop_
_entity_poly.entity_id
_entity_poly.type
_entity_poly.pdbx_seq_one_letter_code
_entity_poly.pdbx_strand_id
1 'polypeptide(L)'
;MTLQQLGPTCGFYAMANGWRYIHQDESNRAGVDERIGAWLKTYQEQEKTLVGELFGDDVCEQLLRDVLGATHVIDKVSIDALFDPKWHRAFEMKKQFALLSVATTWNPAHTVSHWLVLVREPSGGWYVLDSNDGKKKRTWPFWMKRRHYRQRDTTFDWRKYERFPKRPRSEAHRTIERAVRNGVAQLPKHLTDHSPLVFHEVGDAFLVQKMVHY
;
A
#
# COMPACT_ATOMS: atom_id res chain seq x y z
N MET A 1 -3.08 -10.30 13.38
CA MET A 1 -2.19 -9.14 13.67
C MET A 1 -1.69 -8.57 12.34
N THR A 2 -1.69 -7.24 12.16
CA THR A 2 -1.29 -6.57 10.90
C THR A 2 0.23 -6.48 10.82
N LEU A 3 0.82 -6.68 9.64
CA LEU A 3 2.26 -6.51 9.43
C LEU A 3 2.63 -5.03 9.45
N GLN A 4 3.64 -4.69 10.25
CA GLN A 4 4.30 -3.41 10.18
C GLN A 4 5.27 -3.37 8.98
N GLN A 5 5.21 -2.32 8.17
CA GLN A 5 6.06 -2.10 7.00
C GLN A 5 7.54 -1.90 7.37
N LEU A 6 8.38 -2.11 6.38
CA LEU A 6 9.82 -1.86 6.47
C LEU A 6 10.22 -0.72 5.55
N GLY A 7 10.56 0.43 6.14
CA GLY A 7 10.88 1.62 5.35
C GLY A 7 9.67 2.17 4.58
N PRO A 8 9.87 2.86 3.45
CA PRO A 8 8.79 3.25 2.56
C PRO A 8 8.39 2.05 1.71
N THR A 9 7.59 1.16 2.28
CA THR A 9 7.04 -0.01 1.55
C THR A 9 5.55 -0.15 1.85
N CYS A 10 4.88 0.96 2.19
CA CYS A 10 3.49 0.94 2.64
C CYS A 10 2.56 0.25 1.65
N GLY A 11 2.74 0.45 0.33
CA GLY A 11 1.99 -0.23 -0.72
C GLY A 11 2.08 -1.76 -0.65
N PHE A 12 3.30 -2.30 -0.59
CA PHE A 12 3.55 -3.74 -0.51
C PHE A 12 2.94 -4.37 0.73
N TYR A 13 3.18 -3.75 1.89
CA TYR A 13 2.67 -4.27 3.16
C TYR A 13 1.17 -4.06 3.31
N ALA A 14 0.60 -3.00 2.76
CA ALA A 14 -0.85 -2.83 2.69
C ALA A 14 -1.44 -3.99 1.88
N MET A 15 -0.93 -4.24 0.66
CA MET A 15 -1.40 -5.35 -0.15
C MET A 15 -1.31 -6.70 0.58
N ALA A 16 -0.16 -7.01 1.18
CA ALA A 16 0.04 -8.24 1.94
C ALA A 16 -0.93 -8.35 3.14
N ASN A 17 -1.21 -7.24 3.82
CA ASN A 17 -2.18 -7.21 4.93
C ASN A 17 -3.61 -7.45 4.47
N GLY A 18 -4.02 -6.87 3.34
CA GLY A 18 -5.33 -7.09 2.74
C GLY A 18 -5.50 -8.53 2.31
N TRP A 19 -4.49 -9.09 1.64
CA TRP A 19 -4.45 -10.49 1.24
C TRP A 19 -4.64 -11.45 2.40
N ARG A 20 -3.81 -11.29 3.44
CA ARG A 20 -3.88 -12.10 4.65
C ARG A 20 -5.24 -11.99 5.32
N TYR A 21 -5.83 -10.79 5.29
CA TYR A 21 -7.16 -10.57 5.83
C TYR A 21 -8.24 -11.37 5.09
N ILE A 22 -8.28 -11.36 3.76
CA ILE A 22 -9.33 -12.09 3.02
C ILE A 22 -9.09 -13.60 2.96
N HIS A 23 -7.84 -14.06 3.08
CA HIS A 23 -7.49 -15.48 3.07
C HIS A 23 -7.41 -16.11 4.47
N GLN A 24 -7.56 -15.31 5.54
CA GLN A 24 -7.28 -15.75 6.91
C GLN A 24 -5.87 -16.36 7.05
N ASP A 25 -4.90 -15.81 6.31
CA ASP A 25 -3.53 -16.34 6.26
C ASP A 25 -2.70 -15.83 7.44
N GLU A 26 -2.31 -16.77 8.30
CA GLU A 26 -1.47 -16.52 9.47
C GLU A 26 0.03 -16.55 9.18
N SER A 27 0.43 -16.63 7.90
CA SER A 27 1.82 -16.63 7.43
C SER A 27 2.74 -15.74 8.27
N ASN A 28 3.89 -16.31 8.65
CA ASN A 28 4.85 -15.62 9.47
C ASN A 28 5.43 -14.40 8.73
N ARG A 29 5.85 -13.40 9.50
CA ARG A 29 6.41 -12.15 8.97
C ARG A 29 7.60 -12.39 8.03
N ALA A 30 8.48 -13.32 8.39
CA ALA A 30 9.72 -13.58 7.65
C ALA A 30 9.44 -14.00 6.20
N GLY A 31 8.50 -14.92 5.97
CA GLY A 31 8.14 -15.36 4.62
C GLY A 31 7.45 -14.28 3.79
N VAL A 32 6.80 -13.29 4.42
CA VAL A 32 6.27 -12.11 3.69
C VAL A 32 7.39 -11.14 3.34
N ASP A 33 8.29 -10.86 4.28
CA ASP A 33 9.44 -9.99 4.06
C ASP A 33 10.35 -10.54 2.94
N GLU A 34 10.55 -11.86 2.88
CA GLU A 34 11.32 -12.54 1.82
C GLU A 34 10.68 -12.39 0.43
N ARG A 35 9.36 -12.62 0.31
CA ARG A 35 8.63 -12.47 -0.97
C ARG A 35 8.65 -11.03 -1.48
N ILE A 36 8.43 -10.06 -0.59
CA ILE A 36 8.52 -8.63 -0.93
C ILE A 36 9.96 -8.28 -1.37
N GLY A 37 10.97 -8.75 -0.64
CA GLY A 37 12.37 -8.51 -0.98
C GLY A 37 12.77 -9.10 -2.33
N ALA A 38 12.32 -10.32 -2.65
CA ALA A 38 12.55 -10.97 -3.93
C ALA A 38 11.89 -10.20 -5.08
N TRP A 39 10.63 -9.79 -4.91
CA TRP A 39 9.90 -9.03 -5.93
C TRP A 39 10.55 -7.67 -6.20
N LEU A 40 10.92 -6.94 -5.15
CA LEU A 40 11.62 -5.66 -5.29
C LEU A 40 12.92 -5.81 -6.08
N LYS A 41 13.67 -6.90 -5.88
CA LYS A 41 14.90 -7.15 -6.63
C LYS A 41 14.64 -7.28 -8.14
N THR A 42 13.62 -8.05 -8.53
CA THR A 42 13.24 -8.23 -9.94
C THR A 42 12.67 -6.95 -10.56
N TYR A 43 11.88 -6.19 -9.80
CA TYR A 43 11.23 -4.98 -10.30
C TYR A 43 12.22 -3.83 -10.52
N GLN A 44 13.30 -3.76 -9.72
CA GLN A 44 14.36 -2.77 -9.89
C GLN A 44 15.17 -2.90 -11.17
N GLU A 45 15.27 -4.12 -11.69
CA GLU A 45 15.93 -4.37 -12.98
C GLU A 45 15.12 -3.78 -14.15
N GLN A 46 13.88 -3.32 -13.91
CA GLN A 46 12.97 -2.80 -14.92
C GLN A 46 12.79 -1.28 -14.88
N GLU A 47 13.55 -0.55 -14.05
CA GLU A 47 13.51 0.94 -13.90
C GLU A 47 12.12 1.54 -13.58
N LYS A 48 11.15 0.71 -13.21
CA LYS A 48 9.80 1.16 -12.88
C LYS A 48 9.68 1.38 -11.37
N THR A 49 9.28 2.58 -10.99
CA THR A 49 8.82 3.06 -9.67
C THR A 49 9.81 3.27 -8.52
N LEU A 50 9.46 4.34 -7.79
CA LEU A 50 9.93 4.81 -6.51
C LEU A 50 9.46 3.90 -5.38
N VAL A 51 10.38 3.52 -4.49
CA VAL A 51 10.09 2.51 -3.48
C VAL A 51 9.10 3.03 -2.43
N GLY A 52 7.93 2.39 -2.40
CA GLY A 52 6.91 2.55 -1.36
C GLY A 52 5.55 2.99 -1.85
N GLU A 53 5.52 3.58 -3.03
CA GLU A 53 4.29 4.00 -3.68
C GLU A 53 4.02 3.09 -4.88
N LEU A 54 2.86 2.43 -4.86
CA LEU A 54 2.37 1.69 -6.02
C LEU A 54 1.92 2.72 -7.06
N PHE A 55 2.86 3.24 -7.83
CA PHE A 55 2.54 4.14 -8.93
C PHE A 55 2.24 3.33 -10.18
N GLY A 56 0.96 3.25 -10.53
CA GLY A 56 0.49 2.63 -11.77
C GLY A 56 -0.43 1.44 -11.49
N ASP A 57 -1.54 1.40 -12.21
CA ASP A 57 -2.52 0.30 -12.16
C ASP A 57 -1.85 -1.04 -12.51
N ASP A 58 -0.90 -1.03 -13.45
CA ASP A 58 -0.09 -2.18 -13.88
C ASP A 58 0.81 -2.74 -12.78
N VAL A 59 1.37 -1.88 -11.92
CA VAL A 59 2.23 -2.27 -10.80
C VAL A 59 1.43 -2.94 -9.70
N CYS A 60 0.23 -2.42 -9.40
CA CYS A 60 -0.70 -3.03 -8.45
C CYS A 60 -1.12 -4.43 -8.90
N GLU A 61 -1.49 -4.57 -10.18
CA GLU A 61 -1.88 -5.86 -10.79
C GLU A 61 -0.74 -6.87 -10.77
N GLN A 62 0.46 -6.46 -11.19
CA GLN A 62 1.64 -7.32 -11.24
C GLN A 62 2.09 -7.75 -9.84
N LEU A 63 2.05 -6.84 -8.85
CA LEU A 63 2.34 -7.19 -7.47
C LEU A 63 1.39 -8.28 -6.94
N LEU A 64 0.08 -8.11 -7.17
CA LEU A 64 -0.92 -9.07 -6.72
C LEU A 64 -0.70 -10.44 -7.36
N ARG A 65 -0.41 -10.48 -8.67
CA ARG A 65 -0.12 -11.73 -9.36
C ARG A 65 1.17 -12.39 -8.83
N ASP A 66 2.27 -11.64 -8.78
CA ASP A 66 3.60 -12.21 -8.60
C ASP A 66 3.95 -12.48 -7.12
N VAL A 67 3.49 -11.64 -6.19
CA VAL A 67 3.82 -11.78 -4.75
C VAL A 67 2.81 -12.68 -4.04
N LEU A 68 1.55 -12.61 -4.46
CA LEU A 68 0.45 -13.26 -3.75
C LEU A 68 -0.13 -14.44 -4.52
N GLY A 69 0.37 -14.75 -5.73
CA GLY A 69 -0.01 -15.93 -6.51
C GLY A 69 -1.47 -15.91 -6.94
N ALA A 70 -1.97 -14.72 -7.25
CA ALA A 70 -3.36 -14.37 -7.05
C ALA A 70 -4.11 -14.20 -8.40
N THR A 71 -5.20 -14.94 -8.62
CA THR A 71 -6.17 -14.68 -9.70
C THR A 71 -7.34 -13.87 -9.12
N HIS A 72 -7.30 -12.55 -9.29
CA HIS A 72 -8.29 -11.64 -8.71
C HIS A 72 -8.78 -10.62 -9.72
N VAL A 73 -9.99 -10.14 -9.48
CA VAL A 73 -10.50 -8.93 -10.12
C VAL A 73 -10.04 -7.75 -9.28
N ILE A 74 -9.33 -6.83 -9.92
CA ILE A 74 -9.06 -5.51 -9.39
C ILE A 74 -9.97 -4.56 -10.15
N ASP A 75 -10.97 -4.05 -9.45
CA ASP A 75 -11.77 -2.97 -10.00
C ASP A 75 -11.24 -1.64 -9.46
N LYS A 76 -10.90 -0.74 -10.36
CA LYS A 76 -10.68 0.66 -10.00
C LYS A 76 -12.06 1.29 -9.79
N VAL A 77 -12.35 1.65 -8.54
CA VAL A 77 -13.67 2.19 -8.17
C VAL A 77 -13.48 3.52 -7.47
N SER A 78 -14.43 4.44 -7.65
CA SER A 78 -14.44 5.66 -6.86
C SER A 78 -14.47 5.32 -5.37
N ILE A 79 -13.76 6.09 -4.53
CA ILE A 79 -13.84 5.94 -3.07
C ILE A 79 -15.28 6.02 -2.54
N ASP A 80 -16.15 6.74 -3.25
CA ASP A 80 -17.58 6.81 -2.91
C ASP A 80 -18.31 5.49 -3.13
N ALA A 81 -17.93 4.76 -4.19
CA ALA A 81 -18.50 3.45 -4.47
C ALA A 81 -18.20 2.46 -3.35
N LEU A 82 -17.04 2.55 -2.65
CA LEU A 82 -16.71 1.64 -1.54
C LEU A 82 -17.72 1.67 -0.40
N PHE A 83 -18.48 2.75 -0.27
CA PHE A 83 -19.45 2.94 0.80
C PHE A 83 -20.89 2.66 0.38
N ASP A 84 -21.12 2.35 -0.90
CA ASP A 84 -22.40 1.84 -1.39
C ASP A 84 -22.74 0.50 -0.69
N PRO A 85 -23.94 0.37 -0.08
CA PRO A 85 -24.38 -0.85 0.59
C PRO A 85 -24.22 -2.13 -0.24
N LYS A 86 -24.27 -2.05 -1.57
CA LYS A 86 -24.11 -3.22 -2.45
C LYS A 86 -22.80 -3.97 -2.24
N TRP A 87 -21.74 -3.29 -1.79
CA TRP A 87 -20.44 -3.91 -1.53
C TRP A 87 -20.26 -4.40 -0.10
N HIS A 88 -21.09 -3.96 0.85
CA HIS A 88 -20.85 -4.22 2.28
C HIS A 88 -20.81 -5.71 2.59
N ARG A 89 -21.72 -6.49 2.01
CA ARG A 89 -21.80 -7.93 2.22
C ARG A 89 -20.51 -8.65 1.84
N ALA A 90 -19.90 -8.29 0.71
CA ALA A 90 -18.66 -8.92 0.27
C ALA A 90 -17.48 -8.57 1.19
N PHE A 91 -17.41 -7.33 1.70
CA PHE A 91 -16.43 -6.97 2.73
C PHE A 91 -16.65 -7.75 4.03
N GLU A 92 -17.89 -7.79 4.54
CA GLU A 92 -18.26 -8.46 5.79
C GLU A 92 -17.97 -9.97 5.74
N MET A 93 -18.19 -10.59 4.59
CA MET A 93 -17.82 -11.99 4.33
C MET A 93 -16.31 -12.21 4.11
N LYS A 94 -15.49 -11.16 4.26
CA LYS A 94 -14.04 -11.17 4.01
C LYS A 94 -13.66 -11.67 2.61
N LYS A 95 -14.52 -11.43 1.62
CA LYS A 95 -14.27 -11.78 0.22
C LYS A 95 -13.55 -10.68 -0.55
N GLN A 96 -13.48 -9.48 0.01
CA GLN A 96 -12.80 -8.34 -0.60
C GLN A 96 -12.20 -7.40 0.43
N PHE A 97 -11.21 -6.64 -0.02
CA PHE A 97 -10.69 -5.47 0.68
C PHE A 97 -10.53 -4.32 -0.31
N ALA A 98 -10.47 -3.10 0.21
CA ALA A 98 -10.14 -1.93 -0.59
C ALA A 98 -8.74 -1.46 -0.25
N LEU A 99 -7.92 -1.29 -1.28
CA LEU A 99 -6.63 -0.65 -1.18
C LEU A 99 -6.80 0.80 -1.59
N LEU A 100 -6.40 1.71 -0.70
CA LEU A 100 -6.51 3.14 -0.92
C LEU A 100 -5.20 3.83 -0.56
N SER A 101 -4.83 4.81 -1.36
CA SER A 101 -3.80 5.75 -0.98
C SER A 101 -4.42 6.92 -0.21
N VAL A 102 -3.74 7.44 0.80
CA VAL A 102 -4.17 8.64 1.55
C VAL A 102 -3.02 9.59 1.82
N ALA A 103 -3.34 10.88 1.96
CA ALA A 103 -2.37 11.85 2.44
C ALA A 103 -2.08 11.58 3.92
N THR A 104 -0.81 11.49 4.26
CA THR A 104 -0.34 11.43 5.64
C THR A 104 0.84 12.36 5.85
N THR A 105 1.01 12.87 7.05
CA THR A 105 2.18 13.66 7.41
C THR A 105 3.23 12.74 8.01
N TRP A 106 4.40 12.60 7.38
CA TRP A 106 5.53 11.92 8.01
C TRP A 106 6.14 12.78 9.13
N ASN A 107 6.12 14.11 8.93
CA ASN A 107 6.35 15.12 9.95
C ASN A 107 5.59 16.41 9.57
N PRO A 108 5.54 17.46 10.42
CA PRO A 108 4.74 18.66 10.16
C PRO A 108 5.08 19.39 8.86
N ALA A 109 6.27 19.17 8.29
CA ALA A 109 6.70 19.82 7.07
C ALA A 109 6.52 18.94 5.81
N HIS A 110 6.27 17.63 5.95
CA HIS A 110 6.18 16.71 4.80
C HIS A 110 4.92 15.88 4.83
N THR A 111 4.11 16.09 3.80
CA THR A 111 3.08 15.15 3.40
C THR A 111 3.76 14.07 2.55
N VAL A 112 3.35 12.82 2.77
CA VAL A 112 3.70 11.63 1.98
C VAL A 112 2.41 10.89 1.68
N SER A 113 2.37 10.20 0.54
CA SER A 113 1.24 9.33 0.22
C SER A 113 1.45 7.99 0.92
N HIS A 114 0.38 7.44 1.47
CA HIS A 114 0.42 6.24 2.30
C HIS A 114 -0.70 5.30 1.94
N TRP A 115 -0.32 4.07 1.63
CA TRP A 115 -1.25 3.02 1.25
C TRP A 115 -1.83 2.32 2.48
N LEU A 116 -3.14 2.20 2.48
CA LEU A 116 -3.93 1.61 3.55
C LEU A 116 -4.86 0.55 2.99
N VAL A 117 -5.16 -0.45 3.82
CA VAL A 117 -6.25 -1.38 3.54
C VAL A 117 -7.46 -1.00 4.37
N LEU A 118 -8.60 -0.90 3.70
CA LEU A 118 -9.91 -0.75 4.32
C LEU A 118 -10.67 -2.08 4.23
N VAL A 119 -11.18 -2.51 5.39
CA VAL A 119 -12.00 -3.72 5.54
C VAL A 119 -13.23 -3.43 6.39
N ARG A 120 -14.25 -4.29 6.27
CA ARG A 120 -15.46 -4.24 7.10
C ARG A 120 -15.65 -5.58 7.79
N GLU A 121 -16.02 -5.56 9.06
CA GLU A 121 -16.34 -6.78 9.80
C GLU A 121 -17.84 -7.09 9.80
N PRO A 122 -18.25 -8.35 10.03
CA PRO A 122 -19.66 -8.74 10.13
C PRO A 122 -20.50 -7.91 11.12
N SER A 123 -19.87 -7.30 12.12
CA SER A 123 -20.49 -6.36 13.05
C SER A 123 -20.87 -5.00 12.42
N GLY A 124 -20.55 -4.79 11.14
CA GLY A 124 -20.74 -3.55 10.40
C GLY A 124 -19.67 -2.48 10.65
N GLY A 125 -18.65 -2.79 11.47
CA GLY A 125 -17.54 -1.88 11.76
C GLY A 125 -16.54 -1.79 10.61
N TRP A 126 -16.11 -0.57 10.26
CA TRP A 126 -15.01 -0.33 9.33
C TRP A 126 -13.67 -0.27 10.06
N TYR A 127 -12.64 -0.86 9.45
CA TYR A 127 -11.30 -0.91 10.01
C TYR A 127 -10.24 -0.63 8.95
N VAL A 128 -9.18 0.06 9.37
CA VAL A 128 -7.95 0.20 8.61
C VAL A 128 -6.93 -0.80 9.12
N LEU A 129 -6.28 -1.50 8.20
CA LEU A 129 -5.05 -2.25 8.47
C LEU A 129 -3.88 -1.36 8.07
N ASP A 130 -3.29 -0.69 9.05
CA ASP A 130 -2.23 0.30 8.83
C ASP A 130 -0.87 -0.37 8.98
N SER A 131 -0.13 -0.45 7.88
CA SER A 131 1.20 -1.03 7.87
C SER A 131 2.23 -0.13 8.55
N ASN A 132 1.98 1.17 8.76
CA ASN A 132 2.95 2.05 9.42
C ASN A 132 3.23 1.62 10.88
N ASP A 133 2.19 1.26 11.62
CA ASP A 133 2.30 0.81 13.01
C ASP A 133 1.90 -0.64 13.24
N GLY A 134 1.54 -1.37 12.18
CA GLY A 134 1.15 -2.78 12.26
C GLY A 134 -0.13 -3.00 13.06
N LYS A 135 -1.01 -2.01 13.13
CA LYS A 135 -2.27 -2.09 13.90
C LYS A 135 -3.49 -2.14 13.00
N LYS A 136 -4.50 -2.84 13.50
CA LYS A 136 -5.88 -2.72 13.03
C LYS A 136 -6.59 -1.66 13.85
N LYS A 137 -7.09 -0.62 13.20
CA LYS A 137 -7.74 0.52 13.85
C LYS A 137 -9.17 0.63 13.35
N ARG A 138 -10.11 0.84 14.27
CA ARG A 138 -11.48 1.22 13.87
C ARG A 138 -11.41 2.57 13.16
N THR A 139 -12.16 2.70 12.08
CA THR A 139 -12.22 3.92 11.28
C THR A 139 -13.67 4.24 10.92
N TRP A 140 -13.84 5.41 10.30
CA TRP A 140 -15.09 5.78 9.67
C TRP A 140 -14.83 6.10 8.19
N PRO A 141 -15.65 5.58 7.27
CA PRO A 141 -15.65 5.90 5.84
C PRO A 141 -15.35 7.35 5.50
N PHE A 142 -16.07 8.25 6.17
CA PHE A 142 -15.95 9.69 5.98
C PHE A 142 -14.52 10.21 6.19
N TRP A 143 -13.81 9.72 7.22
CA TRP A 143 -12.43 10.13 7.47
C TRP A 143 -11.46 9.62 6.41
N MET A 144 -11.68 8.41 5.89
CA MET A 144 -10.88 7.86 4.80
C MET A 144 -11.11 8.62 3.51
N LYS A 145 -12.38 8.89 3.16
CA LYS A 145 -12.78 9.75 2.04
C LYS A 145 -12.07 11.10 2.10
N ARG A 146 -12.13 11.78 3.26
CA ARG A 146 -11.50 13.08 3.45
C ARG A 146 -9.97 13.03 3.31
N ARG A 147 -9.31 12.00 3.85
CA ARG A 147 -7.85 11.86 3.76
C ARG A 147 -7.37 11.48 2.35
N HIS A 148 -8.16 10.70 1.62
CA HIS A 148 -7.89 10.38 0.23
C HIS A 148 -7.96 11.64 -0.63
N TYR A 149 -9.07 12.38 -0.61
CA TYR A 149 -9.17 13.60 -1.43
C TYR A 149 -8.14 14.68 -1.10
N ARG A 150 -7.61 14.72 0.12
CA ARG A 150 -6.50 15.61 0.45
C ARG A 150 -5.24 15.34 -0.37
N GLN A 151 -5.07 14.17 -0.98
CA GLN A 151 -3.95 13.91 -1.89
C GLN A 151 -4.04 14.70 -3.18
N ARG A 152 -5.25 15.13 -3.57
CA ARG A 152 -5.45 15.91 -4.78
C ARG A 152 -4.64 17.19 -4.68
N ASP A 153 -3.84 17.46 -5.71
CA ASP A 153 -2.97 18.63 -5.78
C ASP A 153 -1.92 18.68 -4.65
N THR A 154 -1.70 17.57 -3.94
CA THR A 154 -0.63 17.48 -2.94
C THR A 154 0.70 17.21 -3.62
N THR A 155 1.67 18.00 -3.20
CA THR A 155 3.09 17.89 -3.51
C THR A 155 3.78 16.97 -2.49
N PHE A 156 4.46 15.93 -2.98
CA PHE A 156 5.25 14.99 -2.18
C PHE A 156 6.76 15.22 -2.37
N ASP A 157 7.52 15.32 -1.27
CA ASP A 157 8.99 15.52 -1.25
C ASP A 157 9.73 14.26 -0.78
N TRP A 158 10.56 13.71 -1.68
CA TRP A 158 11.27 12.44 -1.51
C TRP A 158 12.64 12.54 -0.83
N ARG A 159 13.26 13.73 -0.76
CA ARG A 159 14.67 13.91 -0.31
C ARG A 159 14.96 13.41 1.10
N LYS A 160 13.95 13.07 1.92
CA LYS A 160 14.13 12.73 3.34
C LYS A 160 13.96 11.24 3.66
N TYR A 161 13.72 10.39 2.66
CA TYR A 161 13.82 8.94 2.80
C TYR A 161 15.27 8.44 2.92
N GLU A 162 16.27 9.31 2.75
CA GLU A 162 17.69 9.00 2.95
C GLU A 162 18.05 8.58 4.40
N ARG A 163 17.20 8.91 5.38
CA ARG A 163 17.48 8.69 6.82
C ARG A 163 16.70 7.49 7.37
N PHE A 164 17.18 6.28 7.10
CA PHE A 164 16.67 5.07 7.74
C PHE A 164 17.20 4.94 9.18
N PRO A 165 16.33 4.69 10.19
CA PRO A 165 16.79 4.46 11.56
C PRO A 165 17.58 3.14 11.66
N LYS A 166 18.83 3.20 12.12
CA LYS A 166 19.71 2.03 12.32
C LYS A 166 19.08 1.06 13.33
N ARG A 167 18.62 -0.11 12.87
CA ARG A 167 18.20 -1.25 13.71
C ARG A 167 18.93 -2.51 13.26
N PRO A 168 19.13 -3.52 14.13
CA PRO A 168 19.60 -4.84 13.70
C PRO A 168 18.58 -5.44 12.73
N ARG A 169 19.05 -6.00 11.60
CA ARG A 169 18.23 -6.29 10.41
C ARG A 169 18.56 -7.65 9.82
N SER A 170 17.52 -8.44 9.51
CA SER A 170 17.63 -9.66 8.71
C SER A 170 18.06 -9.36 7.27
N GLU A 171 18.45 -10.37 6.50
CA GLU A 171 18.86 -10.16 5.10
C GLU A 171 17.73 -9.57 4.25
N ALA A 172 16.48 -10.01 4.43
CA ALA A 172 15.33 -9.41 3.76
C ALA A 172 15.18 -7.90 4.05
N HIS A 173 15.41 -7.47 5.30
CA HIS A 173 15.42 -6.03 5.63
C HIS A 173 16.52 -5.28 4.90
N ARG A 174 17.71 -5.87 4.77
CA ARG A 174 18.84 -5.27 4.06
C ARG A 174 18.57 -5.21 2.56
N THR A 175 17.93 -6.23 1.99
CA THR A 175 17.49 -6.24 0.59
C THR A 175 16.46 -5.15 0.33
N ILE A 176 15.42 -5.03 1.18
CA ILE A 176 14.42 -3.97 1.06
C ILE A 176 15.07 -2.59 1.18
N GLU A 177 15.96 -2.38 2.17
CA GLU A 177 16.65 -1.10 2.32
C GLU A 177 17.57 -0.76 1.14
N ARG A 178 18.35 -1.73 0.67
CA ARG A 178 19.23 -1.56 -0.49
C ARG A 178 18.41 -1.25 -1.73
N ALA A 179 17.28 -1.93 -1.89
CA ALA A 179 16.33 -1.64 -2.94
C ALA A 179 15.86 -0.18 -2.83
N VAL A 180 15.31 0.24 -1.68
CA VAL A 180 14.88 1.63 -1.49
C VAL A 180 15.98 2.64 -1.85
N ARG A 181 17.18 2.46 -1.31
CA ARG A 181 18.29 3.38 -1.53
C ARG A 181 18.73 3.43 -3.00
N ASN A 182 18.81 2.28 -3.66
CA ASN A 182 19.20 2.20 -5.07
C ASN A 182 18.15 2.83 -5.98
N GLY A 183 16.86 2.55 -5.74
CA GLY A 183 15.76 3.14 -6.50
C GLY A 183 15.72 4.67 -6.36
N VAL A 184 15.97 5.20 -5.15
CA VAL A 184 16.10 6.64 -4.93
C VAL A 184 17.34 7.23 -5.61
N ALA A 185 18.48 6.54 -5.60
CA ALA A 185 19.71 7.00 -6.23
C ALA A 185 19.67 7.01 -7.77
N GLN A 186 18.83 6.17 -8.37
CA GLN A 186 18.62 6.10 -9.82
C GLN A 186 17.65 7.16 -10.33
N LEU A 187 17.01 7.92 -9.44
CA LEU A 187 16.10 8.98 -9.87
C LEU A 187 16.85 10.06 -10.65
N PRO A 188 16.28 10.54 -11.77
CA PRO A 188 16.77 11.72 -12.43
C PRO A 188 16.97 12.86 -11.43
N LYS A 189 18.13 13.53 -11.49
CA LYS A 189 18.48 14.60 -10.53
C LYS A 189 17.40 15.68 -10.40
N HIS A 190 16.59 15.93 -11.44
CA HIS A 190 15.49 16.90 -11.40
C HIS A 190 14.24 16.43 -10.64
N LEU A 191 14.05 15.12 -10.44
CA LEU A 191 13.01 14.56 -9.56
C LEU A 191 13.49 14.49 -8.10
N THR A 192 14.80 14.39 -7.89
CA THR A 192 15.40 14.53 -6.55
C THR A 192 15.65 15.99 -6.18
N ASP A 193 15.79 16.89 -7.16
CA ASP A 193 16.00 18.32 -6.99
C ASP A 193 14.76 19.11 -7.40
N HIS A 194 13.90 19.38 -6.41
CA HIS A 194 12.83 20.40 -6.48
C HIS A 194 11.62 20.14 -7.37
N SER A 195 11.49 18.98 -8.03
CA SER A 195 10.23 18.64 -8.72
C SER A 195 9.35 17.77 -7.83
N PRO A 196 8.33 18.34 -7.17
CA PRO A 196 7.43 17.55 -6.37
C PRO A 196 6.61 16.59 -7.21
N LEU A 197 6.36 15.39 -6.70
CA LEU A 197 5.34 14.52 -7.25
C LEU A 197 3.98 15.14 -6.90
N VAL A 198 3.23 15.57 -7.91
CA VAL A 198 1.89 16.14 -7.76
C VAL A 198 0.88 15.12 -8.26
N PHE A 199 -0.05 14.73 -7.39
CA PHE A 199 -1.18 13.91 -7.81
C PHE A 199 -2.26 14.80 -8.41
N HIS A 200 -2.32 14.82 -9.75
CA HIS A 200 -3.32 15.58 -10.49
C HIS A 200 -4.70 14.90 -10.50
N GLU A 201 -4.74 13.58 -10.34
CA GLU A 201 -5.98 12.80 -10.25
C GLU A 201 -5.99 11.93 -9.00
N VAL A 202 -7.01 12.14 -8.18
CA VAL A 202 -7.29 11.39 -6.96
C VAL A 202 -8.79 11.18 -6.90
N GLY A 203 -9.21 9.93 -6.84
CA GLY A 203 -10.63 9.59 -6.86
C GLY A 203 -10.90 8.10 -6.72
N ASP A 204 -9.90 7.29 -7.08
CA ASP A 204 -10.05 5.85 -7.17
C ASP A 204 -9.37 5.11 -6.02
N ALA A 205 -10.05 4.04 -5.60
CA ALA A 205 -9.52 2.98 -4.77
C ALA A 205 -9.51 1.68 -5.58
N PHE A 206 -8.60 0.78 -5.24
CA PHE A 206 -8.57 -0.54 -5.85
C PHE A 206 -9.37 -1.50 -4.99
N LEU A 207 -10.47 -2.01 -5.55
CA LEU A 207 -11.25 -3.06 -4.93
C LEU A 207 -10.65 -4.41 -5.34
N VAL A 208 -10.09 -5.12 -4.36
CA VAL A 208 -9.46 -6.44 -4.59
C VAL A 208 -10.42 -7.51 -4.10
N GLN A 209 -10.89 -8.35 -5.02
CA GLN A 209 -11.91 -9.37 -4.76
C GLN A 209 -11.35 -10.78 -4.92
N LYS A 210 -11.70 -11.71 -4.02
CA LYS A 210 -11.42 -13.12 -4.17
C LYS A 210 -12.23 -13.70 -5.35
N MET A 211 -11.57 -14.25 -6.37
CA MET A 211 -12.29 -15.05 -7.37
C MET A 211 -12.90 -16.28 -6.68
N VAL A 212 -14.22 -16.41 -6.81
CA VAL A 212 -14.95 -17.60 -6.37
C VAL A 212 -15.10 -18.45 -7.63
N HIS A 213 -14.28 -19.48 -7.77
CA HIS A 213 -14.58 -20.55 -8.73
C HIS A 213 -15.86 -21.24 -8.23
N TYR A 214 -16.94 -21.08 -9.00
CA TYR A 214 -18.17 -21.85 -8.82
C TYR A 214 -18.00 -23.23 -9.44
#